data_AF-A0A0F9G5S0-F1
#
_entry.id   AF-A0A0F9G5S0-F1
#
_cell.length_a   1.000
_cell.length_b   1.000
_cell.length_c   1.000
_cell.angle_alpha   90.00
_cell.angle_beta   90.00
_cell.angle_gamma   90.00
#
_symmetry.space_group_name_H-M   'P 1'
#
loop_
_entity.id
_entity.type
_entity.pdbx_description
1 polymer ?
#
loop_
_entity_poly.entity_id
_entity_poly.type
_entity_poly.pdbx_seq_one_letter_code
_entity_poly.pdbx_strand_id
1 'polypeptide(L)'
;MKWFRFYYEVAEDPKVQTLPTRLFKLWINVLCLAAKNKGVVPPVPQIAYALRMGRARVDLDMDALRRAGLFDSTPVGLIPHNWNGRQFTSDTSDQRVERYRGRVKAAGRKVGGYLKHSKSVMERDGHHCVYCGNSTRLCIDHAVPVQLGGDDSPDNLMTACKQCNSGKAGRTPEQAGYSFHNKKSEIVYQRYVSRLPAFAFHGDSDDPVTPPETEEQRTDSETESGM
;
A
#
# COMPACT_ATOMS: atom_id res chain seq x y z
N MET A 1 -6.32 -1.72 13.39
CA MET A 1 -6.52 -0.33 13.86
C MET A 1 -6.84 0.52 12.65
N LYS A 2 -7.87 1.39 12.71
CA LYS A 2 -8.14 2.36 11.63
C LYS A 2 -7.38 3.64 11.94
N TRP A 3 -6.54 4.06 11.02
CA TRP A 3 -5.82 5.33 11.09
C TRP A 3 -6.65 6.41 10.39
N PHE A 4 -6.63 7.63 10.93
CA PHE A 4 -7.07 8.82 10.20
C PHE A 4 -5.84 9.67 9.93
N ARG A 5 -5.71 10.21 8.72
CA ARG A 5 -4.57 11.05 8.35
C ARG A 5 -4.74 12.42 8.99
N PHE A 6 -3.71 12.92 9.66
CA PHE A 6 -3.68 14.28 10.19
C PHE A 6 -2.46 15.00 9.63
N TYR A 7 -2.70 16.17 9.09
CA TYR A 7 -1.77 16.90 8.23
C TYR A 7 -1.01 17.95 9.04
N TYR A 8 0.27 18.14 8.76
CA TYR A 8 1.09 19.11 9.50
C TYR A 8 0.69 20.55 9.15
N GLU A 9 0.15 20.77 7.95
CA GLU A 9 -0.38 22.03 7.42
C GLU A 9 -1.52 22.60 8.29
N VAL A 10 -2.12 21.78 9.15
CA VAL A 10 -3.08 22.25 10.17
C VAL A 10 -2.45 23.28 11.11
N ALA A 11 -1.13 23.21 11.34
CA ALA A 11 -0.40 24.19 12.12
C ALA A 11 -0.31 25.57 11.42
N GLU A 12 -0.62 25.65 10.13
CA GLU A 12 -0.54 26.88 9.33
C GLU A 12 -1.94 27.35 8.86
N ASP A 13 -2.98 26.54 9.05
CA ASP A 13 -4.36 26.84 8.65
C ASP A 13 -4.92 28.03 9.48
N PRO A 14 -5.22 29.19 8.86
CA PRO A 14 -5.70 30.36 9.58
C PRO A 14 -7.02 30.13 10.33
N LYS A 15 -7.90 29.25 9.82
CA LYS A 15 -9.17 28.91 10.47
C LYS A 15 -8.92 28.15 11.77
N VAL A 16 -7.86 27.34 11.81
CA VAL A 16 -7.49 26.53 12.98
C VAL A 16 -6.71 27.35 13.99
N GLN A 17 -5.77 28.17 13.52
CA GLN A 17 -4.97 29.05 14.38
C GLN A 17 -5.79 30.06 15.18
N THR A 18 -6.96 30.44 14.66
CA THR A 18 -7.89 31.36 15.34
C THR A 18 -8.84 30.66 16.33
N LEU A 19 -8.82 29.33 16.42
CA LEU A 19 -9.69 28.61 17.35
C LEU A 19 -9.23 28.73 18.80
N PRO A 20 -10.16 28.96 19.74
CA PRO A 20 -9.91 28.69 21.15
C PRO A 20 -9.47 27.23 21.36
N THR A 21 -8.51 26.98 22.26
CA THR A 21 -7.95 25.65 22.59
C THR A 21 -9.02 24.57 22.77
N ARG A 22 -10.14 24.96 23.37
CA ARG A 22 -11.28 24.09 23.61
C ARG A 22 -11.98 23.63 22.33
N LEU A 23 -12.16 24.53 21.36
CA LEU A 23 -12.75 24.20 20.05
C LEU A 23 -11.77 23.39 19.21
N PHE A 24 -10.46 23.68 19.29
CA PHE A 24 -9.44 22.83 18.67
C PHE A 24 -9.52 21.39 19.18
N LYS A 25 -9.54 21.18 20.51
CA LYS A 25 -9.67 19.85 21.11
C LYS A 25 -10.95 19.14 20.66
N LEU A 26 -12.09 19.84 20.65
CA LEU A 26 -13.34 19.26 20.19
C LEU A 26 -13.25 18.86 18.71
N TRP A 27 -12.72 19.74 17.86
CA TRP A 27 -12.58 19.50 16.43
C TRP A 27 -11.78 18.22 16.16
N ILE A 28 -10.61 18.05 16.77
CA ILE A 28 -9.80 16.82 16.64
C ILE A 28 -10.61 15.58 17.05
N ASN A 29 -11.31 15.65 18.18
CA ASN A 29 -12.13 14.52 18.64
C ASN A 29 -13.26 14.19 17.66
N VAL A 30 -13.89 15.21 17.07
CA VAL A 30 -14.94 15.02 16.06
C VAL A 30 -14.37 14.45 14.76
N LEU A 31 -13.15 14.83 14.35
CA LEU A 31 -12.46 14.18 13.22
C LEU A 31 -12.25 12.68 13.45
N CYS A 32 -11.85 12.28 14.66
CA CYS A 32 -11.73 10.87 15.04
C CYS A 32 -13.08 10.12 14.94
N LEU A 33 -14.17 10.76 15.38
CA LEU A 33 -15.51 10.19 15.29
C LEU A 33 -15.99 10.08 13.82
N ALA A 34 -15.73 11.10 13.01
CA ALA A 34 -16.01 11.07 11.57
C ALA A 34 -15.20 9.96 10.88
N ALA A 35 -13.92 9.76 11.23
CA ALA A 35 -13.09 8.67 10.69
C ALA A 35 -13.69 7.29 10.98
N LYS A 36 -14.24 7.09 12.19
CA LYS A 36 -14.96 5.86 12.55
C LYS A 36 -16.22 5.66 11.70
N ASN A 37 -16.86 6.75 11.29
CA ASN A 37 -18.12 6.81 10.56
C ASN A 37 -17.95 7.15 9.07
N LYS A 38 -16.82 6.72 8.44
CA LYS A 38 -16.57 6.90 7.00
C LYS A 38 -16.67 8.35 6.52
N GLY A 39 -16.25 9.31 7.35
CA GLY A 39 -16.24 10.73 7.04
C GLY A 39 -17.49 11.50 7.45
N VAL A 40 -18.54 10.81 7.90
CA VAL A 40 -19.77 11.47 8.36
C VAL A 40 -19.67 11.78 9.85
N VAL A 41 -19.83 13.05 10.20
CA VAL A 41 -19.89 13.50 11.60
C VAL A 41 -21.16 12.93 12.25
N PRO A 42 -21.04 12.17 13.36
CA PRO A 42 -22.22 11.65 14.04
C PRO A 42 -23.11 12.77 14.61
N PRO A 43 -24.41 12.51 14.83
CA PRO A 43 -25.30 13.48 15.46
C PRO A 43 -24.82 13.93 16.85
N VAL A 44 -25.16 15.17 17.24
CA VAL A 44 -24.79 15.79 18.53
C VAL A 44 -25.00 14.87 19.75
N PRO A 45 -26.11 14.10 19.89
CA PRO A 45 -26.29 13.22 21.04
C PRO A 45 -25.24 12.11 21.12
N GLN A 46 -24.78 11.60 19.97
CA GLN A 46 -23.75 10.58 19.90
C GLN A 46 -22.37 11.16 20.18
N ILE A 47 -22.08 12.38 19.70
CA ILE A 47 -20.85 13.09 20.04
C ILE A 47 -20.78 13.36 21.55
N ALA A 48 -21.87 13.89 22.13
CA ALA A 48 -21.99 14.18 23.55
C ALA A 48 -21.74 12.94 24.41
N TYR A 49 -22.34 11.81 24.03
CA TYR A 49 -22.10 10.52 24.69
C TYR A 49 -20.64 10.06 24.55
N ALA A 50 -20.10 10.06 23.33
CA ALA A 50 -18.74 9.58 23.05
C ALA A 50 -17.66 10.40 23.76
N LEU A 51 -17.84 11.72 23.85
CA LEU A 51 -16.88 12.65 24.45
C LEU A 51 -17.18 12.98 25.91
N ARG A 52 -18.25 12.41 26.48
CA ARG A 52 -18.72 12.66 27.86
C ARG A 52 -18.94 14.14 28.14
N MET A 53 -19.65 14.81 27.22
CA MET A 53 -19.94 16.24 27.27
C MET A 53 -21.45 16.49 27.32
N GLY A 54 -21.87 17.63 27.87
CA GLY A 54 -23.28 18.04 27.85
C GLY A 54 -23.77 18.36 26.43
N ARG A 55 -24.97 17.91 26.06
CA ARG A 55 -25.53 18.06 24.70
C ARG A 55 -25.59 19.52 24.24
N ALA A 56 -26.11 20.42 25.08
CA ALA A 56 -26.19 21.85 24.78
C ALA A 56 -24.82 22.48 24.52
N ARG A 57 -23.78 21.99 25.21
CA ARG A 57 -22.41 22.47 24.99
C ARG A 57 -21.84 22.00 23.66
N VAL A 58 -21.99 20.71 23.35
CA VAL A 58 -21.56 20.15 22.06
C VAL A 58 -22.25 20.87 20.92
N ASP A 59 -23.54 21.14 21.03
CA ASP A 59 -24.32 21.86 20.02
C ASP A 59 -23.73 23.26 19.73
N LEU A 60 -23.56 24.09 20.77
CA LEU A 60 -22.94 25.42 20.67
C LEU A 60 -21.55 25.38 20.03
N ASP A 61 -20.76 24.38 20.37
CA ASP A 61 -19.39 24.25 19.89
C ASP A 61 -19.31 23.76 18.45
N MET A 62 -20.16 22.80 18.09
CA MET A 62 -20.30 22.32 16.72
C MET A 62 -20.74 23.45 15.80
N ASP A 63 -21.66 24.30 16.24
CA ASP A 63 -22.06 25.49 15.51
C ASP A 63 -20.92 26.51 15.34
N ALA A 64 -20.08 26.70 16.37
CA ALA A 64 -18.90 27.55 16.25
C ALA A 64 -17.88 26.99 15.24
N LEU A 65 -17.65 25.68 15.23
CA LEU A 65 -16.75 25.03 14.27
C LEU A 65 -17.30 25.06 12.84
N ARG A 66 -18.63 24.96 12.67
CA ARG A 66 -19.29 25.13 11.37
C ARG A 66 -19.13 26.55 10.85
N ARG A 67 -19.35 27.57 11.69
CA ARG A 67 -19.11 28.98 11.33
C ARG A 67 -17.65 29.27 10.98
N ALA A 68 -16.70 28.57 11.59
CA ALA A 68 -15.28 28.66 11.23
C ALA A 68 -14.95 27.98 9.89
N GLY A 69 -15.92 27.31 9.23
CA GLY A 69 -15.73 26.67 7.94
C GLY A 69 -14.84 25.42 8.02
N LEU A 70 -14.92 24.68 9.13
CA LEU A 70 -14.18 23.42 9.36
C LEU A 70 -15.03 22.18 9.07
N PHE A 71 -16.31 22.36 8.76
CA PHE A 71 -17.25 21.32 8.38
C PHE A 71 -18.14 21.78 7.23
N ASP A 72 -18.40 20.88 6.29
CA ASP A 72 -19.27 21.11 5.14
C ASP A 72 -20.59 20.35 5.32
N SER A 73 -21.71 20.96 4.90
CA SER A 73 -23.02 20.30 4.89
C SER A 73 -23.21 19.55 3.57
N THR A 74 -23.57 18.27 3.63
CA THR A 74 -23.85 17.44 2.45
C THR A 74 -25.18 16.72 2.58
N PRO A 75 -25.75 16.13 1.50
CA PRO A 75 -26.98 15.36 1.58
C PRO A 75 -26.91 14.17 2.55
N VAL A 76 -25.72 13.61 2.77
CA VAL A 76 -25.50 12.47 3.68
C VAL A 76 -25.20 12.89 5.12
N GLY A 77 -25.10 14.19 5.39
CA GLY A 77 -24.85 14.75 6.71
C GLY A 77 -23.71 15.77 6.72
N LEU A 78 -23.25 16.10 7.92
CA LEU A 78 -22.12 17.00 8.12
C LEU A 78 -20.82 16.21 7.93
N ILE A 79 -19.88 16.74 7.15
CA ILE A 79 -18.55 16.12 6.92
C ILE A 79 -17.45 17.13 7.29
N PRO A 80 -16.25 16.68 7.69
CA PRO A 80 -15.13 17.60 7.86
C PRO A 80 -14.73 18.26 6.54
N HIS A 81 -14.31 19.52 6.63
CA HIS A 81 -13.92 20.27 5.45
C HIS A 81 -12.74 19.61 4.72
N ASN A 82 -12.85 19.50 3.39
CA ASN A 82 -11.88 18.82 2.53
C ASN A 82 -11.57 17.37 2.97
N TRP A 83 -12.59 16.62 3.43
CA TRP A 83 -12.41 15.24 3.90
C TRP A 83 -11.80 14.34 2.84
N ASN A 84 -12.25 14.38 1.58
CA ASN A 84 -11.77 13.49 0.53
C ASN A 84 -10.33 13.80 0.09
N GLY A 85 -9.93 15.08 0.09
CA GLY A 85 -8.53 15.45 -0.16
C GLY A 85 -7.60 15.03 0.99
N ARG A 86 -8.10 15.01 2.23
CA ARG A 86 -7.34 14.62 3.43
C ARG A 86 -7.38 13.10 3.71
N GLN A 87 -8.47 12.43 3.36
CA GLN A 87 -8.69 11.01 3.63
C GLN A 87 -8.91 10.26 2.32
N PHE A 88 -8.08 10.55 1.32
CA PHE A 88 -8.12 9.83 0.07
C PHE A 88 -7.91 8.33 0.36
N THR A 89 -8.82 7.52 -0.16
CA THR A 89 -8.62 6.09 -0.23
C THR A 89 -7.50 5.89 -1.24
N SER A 90 -6.29 5.60 -0.77
CA SER A 90 -5.28 5.08 -1.69
C SER A 90 -5.77 3.71 -2.13
N ASP A 91 -6.39 3.64 -3.32
CA ASP A 91 -6.49 2.37 -4.01
C ASP A 91 -5.08 1.78 -4.15
N THR A 92 -5.00 0.44 -4.13
CA THR A 92 -3.88 -0.42 -4.57
C THR A 92 -2.97 -1.15 -3.55
N SER A 93 -3.06 -0.95 -2.22
CA SER A 93 -2.40 -1.90 -1.28
C SER A 93 -3.34 -3.00 -0.83
N ASP A 94 -4.52 -2.65 -0.31
CA ASP A 94 -5.28 -3.59 0.52
C ASP A 94 -5.93 -4.70 -0.30
N GLN A 95 -6.65 -4.34 -1.38
CA GLN A 95 -7.24 -5.32 -2.29
C GLN A 95 -6.19 -6.15 -3.05
N ARG A 96 -5.04 -5.53 -3.39
CA ARG A 96 -3.93 -6.23 -4.06
C ARG A 96 -3.30 -7.27 -3.12
N VAL A 97 -3.03 -6.87 -1.88
CA VAL A 97 -2.49 -7.75 -0.84
C VAL A 97 -3.49 -8.85 -0.50
N GLU A 98 -4.78 -8.56 -0.44
CA GLU A 98 -5.83 -9.54 -0.22
C GLU A 98 -5.89 -10.57 -1.36
N ARG A 99 -5.91 -10.13 -2.63
CA ARG A 99 -5.82 -11.04 -3.80
C ARG A 99 -4.56 -11.91 -3.76
N TYR A 100 -3.40 -11.32 -3.44
CA TYR A 100 -2.15 -12.07 -3.30
C TYR A 100 -2.24 -13.13 -2.18
N ARG A 101 -2.72 -12.75 -1.00
CA ARG A 101 -2.90 -13.68 0.13
C ARG A 101 -3.88 -14.79 -0.20
N GLY A 102 -4.97 -14.47 -0.91
CA GLY A 102 -5.94 -15.43 -1.42
C GLY A 102 -5.30 -16.47 -2.34
N ARG A 103 -4.53 -16.03 -3.35
CA ARG A 103 -3.80 -16.91 -4.26
C ARG A 103 -2.79 -17.80 -3.53
N VAL A 104 -2.02 -17.24 -2.59
CA VAL A 104 -1.05 -18.00 -1.79
C VAL A 104 -1.75 -19.09 -0.97
N LYS A 105 -2.88 -18.76 -0.33
CA LYS A 105 -3.68 -19.71 0.45
C LYS A 105 -4.31 -20.80 -0.42
N ALA A 106 -4.86 -20.44 -1.58
CA ALA A 106 -5.44 -21.39 -2.53
C ALA A 106 -4.40 -22.40 -3.06
N ALA A 107 -3.15 -21.96 -3.23
CA ALA A 107 -2.03 -22.82 -3.60
C ALA A 107 -1.43 -23.62 -2.43
N GLY A 108 -2.06 -23.62 -1.24
CA GLY A 108 -1.55 -24.32 -0.05
C GLY A 108 -0.24 -23.78 0.51
N ARG A 109 0.18 -22.58 0.10
CA ARG A 109 1.44 -21.95 0.51
C ARG A 109 1.22 -20.97 1.66
N LYS A 110 2.32 -20.63 2.37
CA LYS A 110 2.33 -19.60 3.41
C LYS A 110 2.99 -18.33 2.87
N VAL A 111 2.39 -17.16 3.14
CA VAL A 111 3.01 -15.88 2.79
C VAL A 111 4.37 -15.77 3.48
N GLY A 112 5.42 -15.56 2.70
CA GLY A 112 6.79 -15.53 3.21
C GLY A 112 7.34 -16.90 3.63
N GLY A 113 6.70 -18.00 3.25
CA GLY A 113 7.15 -19.36 3.60
C GLY A 113 8.57 -19.66 3.14
N TYR A 114 8.97 -19.16 1.97
CA TYR A 114 10.33 -19.23 1.43
C TYR A 114 11.42 -18.67 2.36
N LEU A 115 11.09 -17.73 3.26
CA LEU A 115 12.07 -17.08 4.14
C LEU A 115 12.71 -18.05 5.13
N LYS A 116 12.12 -19.23 5.38
CA LYS A 116 12.76 -20.29 6.17
C LYS A 116 14.09 -20.76 5.57
N HIS A 117 14.30 -20.56 4.28
CA HIS A 117 15.53 -20.90 3.55
C HIS A 117 16.49 -19.71 3.42
N SER A 118 16.12 -18.52 3.91
CA SER A 118 16.90 -17.29 3.71
C SER A 118 18.35 -17.42 4.17
N LYS A 119 18.57 -17.96 5.37
CA LYS A 119 19.92 -18.17 5.92
C LYS A 119 20.78 -19.06 5.01
N SER A 120 20.28 -20.24 4.64
CA SER A 120 21.02 -21.18 3.79
C SER A 120 21.28 -20.63 2.38
N VAL A 121 20.33 -19.87 1.81
CA VAL A 121 20.48 -19.24 0.49
C VAL A 121 21.52 -18.12 0.54
N MET A 122 21.49 -17.28 1.58
CA MET A 122 22.51 -16.24 1.77
C MET A 122 23.90 -16.82 2.00
N GLU A 123 24.02 -17.88 2.79
CA GLU A 123 25.31 -18.59 2.99
C GLU A 123 25.82 -19.21 1.69
N ARG A 124 24.94 -19.86 0.90
CA ARG A 124 25.28 -20.43 -0.41
C ARG A 124 25.82 -19.36 -1.36
N ASP A 125 25.17 -18.20 -1.38
CA ASP A 125 25.48 -17.09 -2.28
C ASP A 125 26.59 -16.17 -1.74
N GLY A 126 27.14 -16.49 -0.56
CA GLY A 126 28.25 -15.77 0.06
C GLY A 126 27.87 -14.39 0.60
N HIS A 127 26.59 -14.14 0.93
CA HIS A 127 26.08 -12.82 1.32
C HIS A 127 26.31 -11.71 0.28
N HIS A 128 26.25 -12.06 -1.01
CA HIS A 128 26.30 -11.10 -2.11
C HIS A 128 25.12 -11.34 -3.05
N CYS A 129 24.68 -10.28 -3.72
CA CYS A 129 23.71 -10.39 -4.79
C CYS A 129 24.27 -11.27 -5.91
N VAL A 130 23.55 -12.31 -6.28
CA VAL A 130 24.01 -13.25 -7.32
C VAL A 130 24.09 -12.63 -8.71
N TYR A 131 23.43 -11.49 -8.93
CA TYR A 131 23.38 -10.80 -10.22
C TYR A 131 24.47 -9.75 -10.38
N CYS A 132 24.67 -8.89 -9.36
CA CYS A 132 25.60 -7.76 -9.45
C CYS A 132 26.75 -7.77 -8.44
N GLY A 133 26.79 -8.72 -7.51
CA GLY A 133 27.82 -8.81 -6.49
C GLY A 133 27.69 -7.81 -5.32
N ASN A 134 26.67 -6.94 -5.28
CA ASN A 134 26.47 -6.03 -4.13
C ASN A 134 26.18 -6.82 -2.84
N SER A 135 26.79 -6.44 -1.71
CA SER A 135 26.58 -7.05 -0.37
C SER A 135 25.57 -6.31 0.51
N THR A 136 25.02 -5.19 0.05
CA THR A 136 24.11 -4.34 0.84
C THR A 136 22.65 -4.49 0.43
N ARG A 137 21.75 -4.26 1.40
CA ARG A 137 20.27 -4.31 1.21
C ARG A 137 19.83 -5.58 0.47
N LEU A 138 20.28 -6.72 0.96
CA LEU A 138 19.96 -8.02 0.39
C LEU A 138 18.54 -8.47 0.75
N CYS A 139 17.93 -9.23 -0.15
CA CYS A 139 16.69 -9.94 0.04
C CYS A 139 16.76 -11.30 -0.68
N ILE A 140 15.78 -12.15 -0.38
CA ILE A 140 15.58 -13.39 -1.12
C ILE A 140 14.64 -13.12 -2.29
N ASP A 141 15.09 -13.50 -3.47
CA ASP A 141 14.37 -13.41 -4.75
C ASP A 141 14.01 -14.80 -5.24
N HIS A 142 12.85 -14.93 -5.89
CA HIS A 142 12.49 -16.13 -6.63
C HIS A 142 12.99 -15.97 -8.06
N ALA A 143 14.06 -16.68 -8.44
CA ALA A 143 14.67 -16.57 -9.75
C ALA A 143 13.64 -16.78 -10.86
N VAL A 144 12.89 -17.89 -10.81
CA VAL A 144 11.63 -18.05 -11.53
C VAL A 144 10.51 -17.50 -10.63
N PRO A 145 9.82 -16.42 -11.03
CA PRO A 145 8.70 -15.85 -10.29
C PRO A 145 7.58 -16.86 -10.03
N VAL A 146 6.92 -16.72 -8.89
CA VAL A 146 5.77 -17.58 -8.53
C VAL A 146 4.64 -17.55 -9.58
N GLN A 147 4.42 -16.40 -10.21
CA GLN A 147 3.42 -16.25 -11.28
C GLN A 147 3.78 -16.99 -12.57
N LEU A 148 5.05 -17.34 -12.76
CA LEU A 148 5.56 -18.16 -13.88
C LEU A 148 5.80 -19.62 -13.43
N GLY A 149 5.09 -20.09 -12.39
CA GLY A 149 5.20 -21.46 -11.90
C GLY A 149 6.37 -21.72 -10.94
N GLY A 150 7.13 -20.69 -10.55
CA GLY A 150 8.20 -20.83 -9.56
C GLY A 150 7.70 -21.23 -8.16
N ASP A 151 8.49 -22.04 -7.47
CA ASP A 151 8.20 -22.53 -6.12
C ASP A 151 9.15 -21.96 -5.06
N ASP A 152 8.90 -22.30 -3.79
CA ASP A 152 9.72 -21.85 -2.65
C ASP A 152 10.94 -22.76 -2.42
N SER A 153 11.33 -23.59 -3.39
CA SER A 153 12.47 -24.49 -3.25
C SER A 153 13.77 -23.69 -3.14
N PRO A 154 14.73 -24.09 -2.29
CA PRO A 154 16.02 -23.40 -2.17
C PRO A 154 16.77 -23.22 -3.50
N ASP A 155 16.51 -24.10 -4.48
CA ASP A 155 17.13 -24.04 -5.80
C ASP A 155 16.55 -22.93 -6.69
N ASN A 156 15.30 -22.50 -6.44
CA ASN A 156 14.69 -21.34 -7.09
C ASN A 156 14.98 -20.02 -6.36
N LEU A 157 15.43 -20.08 -5.11
CA LEU A 157 15.67 -18.89 -4.30
C LEU A 157 17.10 -18.38 -4.49
N MET A 158 17.25 -17.06 -4.64
CA MET A 158 18.52 -16.38 -4.85
C MET A 158 18.68 -15.21 -3.89
N THR A 159 19.92 -14.91 -3.51
CA THR A 159 20.25 -13.66 -2.83
C THR A 159 20.33 -12.53 -3.85
N ALA A 160 19.48 -11.52 -3.73
CA ALA A 160 19.46 -10.36 -4.60
C ALA A 160 19.50 -9.06 -3.79
N CYS A 161 20.14 -8.00 -4.29
CA CYS A 161 19.99 -6.68 -3.69
C CYS A 161 18.61 -6.10 -4.07
N LYS A 162 18.10 -5.14 -3.28
CA LYS A 162 16.80 -4.50 -3.54
C LYS A 162 16.67 -3.93 -4.95
N GLN A 163 17.75 -3.36 -5.50
CA GLN A 163 17.76 -2.79 -6.85
C GLN A 163 17.58 -3.87 -7.92
N CYS A 164 18.38 -4.95 -7.87
CA CYS A 164 18.24 -6.04 -8.84
C CYS A 164 16.89 -6.74 -8.71
N ASN A 165 16.41 -7.01 -7.48
CA ASN A 165 15.12 -7.62 -7.24
C ASN A 165 13.96 -6.77 -7.79
N SER A 166 14.00 -5.45 -7.56
CA SER A 166 13.00 -4.53 -8.10
C SER A 166 13.09 -4.43 -9.63
N GLY A 167 14.30 -4.35 -10.19
CA GLY A 167 14.54 -4.27 -11.63
C GLY A 167 14.11 -5.53 -12.39
N LYS A 168 14.20 -6.71 -11.77
CA LYS A 168 13.70 -7.96 -12.35
C LYS A 168 12.18 -7.90 -12.57
N ALA A 169 11.44 -7.22 -11.67
CA ALA A 169 10.03 -6.88 -11.83
C ALA A 169 9.12 -8.09 -12.16
N GLY A 170 9.38 -9.25 -11.54
CA GLY A 170 8.56 -10.44 -11.76
C GLY A 170 8.82 -11.17 -13.09
N ARG A 171 9.99 -10.98 -13.70
CA ARG A 171 10.53 -11.73 -14.85
C ARG A 171 11.56 -12.78 -14.42
N THR A 172 11.99 -13.70 -15.28
CA THR A 172 13.19 -14.54 -15.02
C THR A 172 14.49 -13.74 -15.18
N PRO A 173 15.66 -14.22 -14.73
CA PRO A 173 16.94 -13.56 -14.97
C PRO A 173 17.20 -13.29 -16.46
N GLU A 174 16.89 -14.24 -17.34
CA GLU A 174 17.06 -14.12 -18.79
C GLU A 174 16.15 -13.03 -19.36
N GLN A 175 14.87 -13.04 -18.98
CA GLN A 175 13.90 -12.03 -19.39
C GLN A 175 14.23 -10.62 -18.87
N ALA A 176 14.97 -10.53 -17.76
CA ALA A 176 15.48 -9.27 -17.21
C ALA A 176 16.85 -8.87 -17.77
N GLY A 177 17.48 -9.69 -18.62
CA GLY A 177 18.82 -9.46 -19.16
C GLY A 177 19.93 -9.56 -18.11
N TYR A 178 19.70 -10.31 -17.03
CA TYR A 178 20.68 -10.50 -15.96
C TYR A 178 21.60 -11.67 -16.26
N SER A 179 22.90 -11.47 -16.00
CA SER A 179 23.88 -12.53 -15.86
C SER A 179 24.12 -12.85 -14.39
N PHE A 180 24.51 -14.08 -14.09
CA PHE A 180 24.94 -14.45 -12.74
C PHE A 180 26.42 -14.06 -12.52
N HIS A 181 26.65 -13.18 -11.55
CA HIS A 181 27.97 -12.92 -10.98
C HIS A 181 28.48 -14.12 -10.18
N ASN A 182 27.59 -14.83 -9.47
CA ASN A 182 27.94 -16.03 -8.71
C ASN A 182 27.68 -17.32 -9.53
N LYS A 183 28.75 -17.99 -9.95
CA LYS A 183 28.69 -19.25 -10.73
C LYS A 183 28.05 -20.42 -10.00
N LYS A 184 28.18 -20.50 -8.68
CA LYS A 184 27.53 -21.56 -7.89
C LYS A 184 26.00 -21.42 -7.94
N SER A 185 25.51 -20.18 -7.82
CA SER A 185 24.08 -19.88 -7.88
C SER A 185 23.53 -20.09 -9.30
N GLU A 186 24.33 -19.78 -10.33
CA GLU A 186 23.98 -20.08 -11.73
C GLU A 186 23.75 -21.58 -11.95
N ILE A 187 24.65 -22.45 -11.48
CA ILE A 187 24.51 -23.91 -11.63
C ILE A 187 23.23 -24.42 -10.92
N VAL A 188 22.96 -23.91 -9.72
CA VAL A 188 21.76 -24.29 -8.96
C VAL A 188 20.49 -23.86 -9.69
N TYR A 189 20.49 -22.63 -10.22
CA TYR A 189 19.40 -22.11 -11.04
C TYR A 189 19.16 -22.94 -12.30
N GLN A 190 20.21 -23.28 -13.05
CA GLN A 190 20.10 -24.08 -14.27
C GLN A 190 19.55 -25.48 -13.97
N ARG A 191 19.96 -26.11 -12.86
CA ARG A 191 19.38 -27.38 -12.39
C ARG A 191 17.91 -27.26 -12.00
N TYR A 192 17.49 -26.11 -11.48
CA TYR A 192 16.08 -25.85 -11.18
C TYR A 192 15.27 -25.76 -12.46
N VAL A 193 15.69 -24.90 -13.40
CA VAL A 193 15.05 -24.71 -14.70
C VAL A 193 14.95 -26.02 -15.47
N SER A 194 16.00 -26.85 -15.47
CA SER A 194 16.00 -28.14 -16.18
C SER A 194 14.99 -29.16 -15.64
N ARG A 195 14.44 -28.96 -14.43
CA ARG A 195 13.41 -29.82 -13.83
C ARG A 195 12.00 -29.28 -14.03
N LEU A 196 11.85 -28.04 -14.52
CA LEU A 196 10.55 -27.47 -14.80
C LEU A 196 9.99 -28.05 -16.11
N PRO A 197 8.67 -28.33 -16.17
CA PRO A 197 8.04 -28.75 -17.42
C PRO A 197 8.19 -27.65 -18.48
N ALA A 198 8.38 -28.04 -19.74
CA ALA A 198 8.66 -27.11 -20.86
C ALA A 198 7.62 -25.98 -21.04
N PHE A 199 6.38 -26.19 -20.60
CA PHE A 199 5.31 -25.19 -20.64
C PHE A 199 5.42 -24.09 -19.55
N ALA A 200 6.34 -24.21 -18.58
CA ALA A 200 6.46 -23.27 -17.47
C ALA A 200 6.98 -21.87 -17.85
N PHE A 201 7.49 -21.70 -19.08
CA PHE A 201 8.08 -20.44 -19.56
C PHE A 201 7.18 -19.65 -20.52
N HIS A 202 6.05 -20.22 -20.93
CA HIS A 202 5.02 -19.56 -21.74
C HIS A 202 3.83 -19.21 -20.83
N GLY A 203 4.04 -18.28 -19.90
CA GLY A 203 2.91 -17.60 -19.29
C GLY A 203 2.21 -16.81 -20.39
N ASP A 204 0.93 -17.10 -20.64
CA ASP A 204 0.08 -16.30 -21.53
C ASP A 204 0.33 -14.82 -21.26
N SER A 205 0.82 -14.13 -22.28
CA SER A 205 1.18 -12.72 -22.28
C SER A 205 -0.02 -11.78 -22.21
N ASP A 206 -1.20 -12.28 -21.81
CA ASP A 206 -2.49 -11.59 -21.94
C ASP A 206 -3.10 -11.17 -20.60
N ASP A 207 -2.34 -11.19 -19.50
CA ASP A 207 -2.64 -10.27 -18.41
C ASP A 207 -1.99 -8.93 -18.76
N PRO A 208 -2.77 -7.87 -19.07
CA PRO A 208 -2.19 -6.58 -19.40
C PRO A 208 -1.35 -6.13 -18.22
N VAL A 209 -0.04 -6.03 -18.43
CA VAL A 209 0.82 -5.20 -17.60
C VAL A 209 0.22 -3.81 -17.72
N THR A 210 -0.62 -3.43 -16.75
CA THR A 210 -1.14 -2.07 -16.68
C THR A 210 0.10 -1.19 -16.61
N PRO A 211 0.39 -0.37 -17.64
CA PRO A 211 1.52 0.53 -17.57
C PRO A 211 1.32 1.41 -16.34
N PRO A 212 2.38 1.84 -15.63
CA PRO A 212 2.21 2.91 -14.67
C PRO A 212 1.54 4.07 -15.40
N GLU A 213 0.36 4.49 -14.94
CA GLU A 213 -0.36 5.63 -15.51
C GLU A 213 0.61 6.79 -15.61
N THR A 214 0.85 7.24 -16.84
CA THR A 214 1.65 8.44 -17.08
C THR A 214 0.87 9.64 -16.56
N GLU A 215 1.60 10.61 -16.03
CA GLU A 215 1.09 11.81 -15.35
C GLU A 215 0.20 12.72 -16.23
N GLU A 216 0.03 12.38 -17.52
CA GLU A 216 -0.72 13.14 -18.53
C GLU A 216 -2.20 12.74 -18.67
N GLN A 217 -2.70 11.71 -17.99
CA GLN A 217 -4.13 11.30 -18.08
C GLN A 217 -5.02 11.85 -16.95
N ARG A 218 -4.54 12.83 -16.17
CA ARG A 218 -5.28 13.42 -15.03
C ARG A 218 -6.06 14.69 -15.34
N THR A 219 -6.01 15.19 -16.56
CA THR A 219 -6.77 16.37 -16.98
C THR A 219 -7.62 15.96 -18.17
N ASP A 220 -8.92 15.73 -17.95
CA ASP A 220 -10.02 15.94 -18.91
C ASP A 220 -11.27 15.19 -18.43
N SER A 221 -11.91 15.67 -17.36
CA SER A 221 -13.29 15.30 -17.05
C SER A 221 -14.06 16.34 -16.21
N GLU A 222 -13.78 17.63 -16.39
CA GLU A 222 -14.54 18.72 -15.76
C GLU A 222 -14.87 19.83 -16.77
N THR A 223 -15.65 19.53 -17.81
CA THR A 223 -16.53 20.51 -18.46
C THR A 223 -17.59 19.76 -19.26
N GLU A 224 -18.78 19.59 -18.70
CA GLU A 224 -20.09 19.65 -19.40
C GLU A 224 -21.23 19.22 -18.45
N SER A 225 -21.80 20.19 -17.75
CA SER A 225 -23.24 20.20 -17.42
C SER A 225 -23.67 21.63 -17.09
N GLY A 226 -23.67 22.45 -18.13
CA GLY A 226 -24.40 23.72 -18.16
C GLY A 226 -25.46 23.64 -19.25
N MET A 227 -26.69 23.30 -18.85
CA MET A 227 -27.97 23.73 -19.43
C MET A 227 -29.10 23.35 -18.47
#